data_AF-A0A433VUW4-F1
#
_entry.id   AF-A0A433VUW4-F1
#
_cell.length_a   1.000
_cell.length_b   1.000
_cell.length_c   1.000
_cell.angle_alpha   90.00
_cell.angle_beta   90.00
_cell.angle_gamma   90.00
#
_symmetry.space_group_name_H-M   'P 1'
#
loop_
_entity.id
_entity.type
_entity.pdbx_description
1 polymer ?
#
loop_
_entity_poly.entity_id
_entity_poly.type
_entity_poly.pdbx_seq_one_letter_code
_entity_poly.pdbx_strand_id
1 'polypeptide(L)' 'MGIAYHTAWKHYKNNLIPYPTRQLPSGAVIVDFDPKNEPGYKKYTKAAIYARVSSAENRKNLESQAERLCRYSEAKGY' A
#
# COMPACT_ATOMS: atom_id res chain seq x y z
N MET A 1 4.39 -12.71 7.41
CA MET A 1 5.55 -13.42 7.98
C MET A 1 6.53 -12.38 8.48
N GLY A 2 6.78 -12.33 9.79
CA GLY A 2 7.73 -11.39 10.40
C GLY A 2 8.96 -12.12 10.90
N ILE A 3 10.05 -11.39 11.09
CA ILE A 3 11.32 -11.91 11.65
C ILE A 3 11.36 -11.63 13.15
N ALA A 4 11.92 -12.55 13.93
CA ALA A 4 12.14 -12.33 15.36
C ALA A 4 13.14 -11.17 15.59
N TYR A 5 12.98 -10.41 16.67
CA TYR A 5 13.84 -9.26 17.01
C TYR A 5 15.34 -9.62 17.00
N HIS A 6 15.72 -10.75 17.58
CA HIS A 6 17.10 -11.22 17.59
C HIS A 6 17.66 -11.47 16.18
N THR A 7 16.82 -11.97 15.28
CA THR A 7 17.19 -12.17 13.87
C THR A 7 17.36 -10.83 13.17
N ALA A 8 16.44 -9.87 13.38
CA ALA A 8 16.56 -8.52 12.85
C ALA A 8 17.84 -7.81 13.33
N TRP A 9 18.21 -7.98 14.60
CA TRP A 9 19.46 -7.43 15.16
C TRP A 9 20.72 -8.04 14.53
N LYS A 10 20.73 -9.34 14.28
CA LYS A 10 21.82 -10.00 13.54
C LYS A 10 21.93 -9.50 12.10
N HIS A 11 20.80 -9.30 11.42
CA HIS A 11 20.80 -8.73 10.07
C HIS A 11 21.37 -7.31 10.03
N TYR A 12 21.04 -6.48 11.02
CA TYR A 12 21.62 -5.14 11.18
C TYR A 12 23.15 -5.22 11.38
N LYS A 13 23.62 -6.06 12.32
CA LYS A 13 25.05 -6.27 12.59
C LYS A 13 25.84 -6.73 11.36
N ASN A 14 25.21 -7.56 10.51
CA ASN A 14 25.83 -8.12 9.32
C ASN A 14 25.63 -7.26 8.06
N ASN A 15 25.07 -6.05 8.17
CA ASN A 15 24.73 -5.18 7.03
C ASN A 15 23.87 -5.87 5.95
N LEU A 16 23.03 -6.81 6.37
CA LEU A 16 22.13 -7.55 5.48
C LEU A 16 20.82 -6.81 5.22
N ILE A 17 20.61 -5.65 5.84
CA ILE A 17 19.40 -4.84 5.65
C ILE A 17 19.60 -3.99 4.39
N PRO A 18 18.80 -4.20 3.32
CA PRO A 18 18.96 -3.51 2.04
C PRO A 18 18.41 -2.08 2.04
N TYR A 19 17.99 -1.56 3.20
CA TYR A 19 17.40 -0.25 3.39
C TYR A 19 18.34 0.63 4.22
N PRO A 20 18.29 1.98 4.05
CA PRO A 20 19.02 2.88 4.92
C PRO A 20 18.60 2.66 6.38
N THR A 21 19.61 2.46 7.24
CA THR A 21 19.41 2.26 8.67
C THR A 21 20.19 3.31 9.44
N ARG A 22 19.60 3.82 10.52
CA ARG A 22 20.25 4.75 11.43
C ARG A 22 20.14 4.27 12.87
N GLN A 23 21.22 4.38 13.61
CA GLN A 23 21.26 4.10 15.03
C GLN A 23 21.08 5.39 15.82
N LEU A 24 20.13 5.40 16.76
CA LEU A 24 20.00 6.48 17.71
C LEU A 24 21.07 6.36 18.80
N PRO A 25 21.43 7.48 19.46
CA PRO A 25 22.33 7.45 20.61
C PRO A 25 21.81 6.60 21.78
N SER A 26 20.51 6.31 21.82
CA SER A 26 19.87 5.38 22.77
C SER A 26 20.03 3.90 22.42
N GLY A 27 20.64 3.56 21.28
CA GLY A 27 20.85 2.19 20.83
C GLY A 27 19.72 1.60 19.97
N ALA A 28 18.64 2.36 19.74
CA ALA A 28 17.57 1.93 18.84
C ALA A 28 18.03 2.01 17.37
N VAL A 29 17.70 1.00 16.58
CA VAL A 29 17.95 0.97 15.14
C VAL A 29 16.64 1.28 14.42
N ILE A 30 16.64 2.35 13.64
CA ILE A 30 15.52 2.72 12.77
C ILE A 30 15.89 2.32 11.35
N VAL A 31 15.00 1.54 10.73
CA VAL A 31 15.06 1.20 9.32
C VAL A 31 14.12 2.15 8.60
N ASP A 32 14.67 3.03 7.78
CA ASP A 32 13.89 3.93 6.95
C ASP A 32 13.36 3.14 5.74
N PHE A 33 12.26 2.42 5.98
CA PHE A 33 11.52 1.71 4.95
C PHE A 33 10.58 2.69 4.24
N ASP A 34 10.97 3.12 3.04
CA ASP A 34 10.05 3.79 2.13
C ASP A 34 9.56 2.76 1.10
N PRO A 35 8.27 2.39 1.12
CA PRO A 35 7.72 1.41 0.19
C PRO A 35 7.84 1.86 -1.27
N LYS A 36 8.05 3.16 -1.56
CA LYS A 36 8.22 3.65 -2.94
C LYS A 36 9.59 3.33 -3.52
N ASN A 37 10.57 3.03 -2.67
CA ASN A 37 11.94 2.67 -3.08
C ASN A 37 12.13 1.16 -3.28
N GLU A 38 11.09 0.33 -3.08
CA GLU A 38 11.19 -1.10 -3.36
C GLU A 38 11.37 -1.36 -4.87
N PRO A 39 12.34 -2.21 -5.28
CA PRO A 39 12.45 -2.65 -6.66
C PRO A 39 11.20 -3.46 -7.03
N GLY A 40 10.33 -2.87 -7.84
CA GLY A 40 9.02 -3.45 -8.18
C GLY A 40 7.82 -2.70 -7.58
N TYR A 41 8.04 -1.64 -6.81
CA TYR A 41 6.96 -0.73 -6.40
C TYR A 41 6.36 -0.04 -7.63
N LYS A 42 5.27 -0.63 -8.12
CA LYS A 42 4.40 0.03 -9.08
C LYS A 42 3.51 0.97 -8.30
N LYS A 43 3.64 2.27 -8.58
CA LYS A 43 2.74 3.32 -8.11
C LYS A 43 1.38 3.13 -8.77
N TYR A 44 0.65 2.11 -8.32
CA TYR A 44 -0.73 1.94 -8.72
C TYR A 44 -1.53 3.04 -8.06
N THR A 45 -2.10 3.92 -8.87
CA THR A 45 -3.24 4.69 -8.43
C THR A 45 -4.32 3.67 -8.10
N LYS A 46 -4.83 3.69 -6.88
CA LYS A 46 -5.91 2.81 -6.43
C LYS A 46 -7.12 3.71 -6.18
N ALA A 47 -8.07 3.70 -7.10
CA ALA A 47 -9.38 4.28 -6.88
C ALA A 47 -10.35 3.23 -6.31
N ALA A 48 -11.09 3.62 -5.28
CA ALA A 48 -12.22 2.84 -4.77
C ALA A 48 -13.52 3.52 -5.22
N ILE A 49 -14.45 2.75 -5.79
CA ILE A 49 -15.74 3.25 -6.25
C ILE A 49 -16.80 2.83 -5.24
N TYR A 50 -17.54 3.81 -4.74
CA TYR A 50 -18.67 3.57 -3.86
C TYR A 50 -19.95 4.13 -4.50
N ALA A 51 -20.93 3.27 -4.68
CA ALA A 51 -22.27 3.63 -5.14
C ALA A 51 -23.30 3.16 -4.10
N ARG A 52 -24.38 3.93 -3.93
CA ARG A 52 -25.51 3.56 -3.07
C ARG A 52 -26.83 3.98 -3.70
N VAL A 53 -27.88 3.20 -3.46
CA VAL A 53 -29.26 3.52 -3.82
C VAL A 53 -30.16 3.39 -2.60
N SER A 54 -31.18 4.25 -2.50
CA SER A 54 -32.11 4.31 -1.36
C SER A 54 -33.19 3.24 -1.37
N SER A 55 -33.51 2.66 -2.53
CA SER A 55 -34.44 1.54 -2.68
C SER A 55 -33.78 0.37 -3.40
N ALA A 56 -34.03 -0.85 -2.90
CA ALA A 56 -33.55 -2.09 -3.50
C ALA A 56 -34.10 -2.32 -4.92
N GLU A 57 -35.24 -1.73 -5.26
CA GLU A 57 -35.81 -1.77 -6.61
C GLU A 57 -34.91 -1.06 -7.64
N ASN A 58 -34.09 -0.11 -7.18
CA ASN A 58 -33.13 0.61 -8.01
C ASN A 58 -31.75 -0.06 -8.09
N ARG A 59 -31.61 -1.32 -7.67
CA ARG A 59 -30.32 -2.04 -7.70
C ARG A 59 -29.77 -2.20 -9.12
N LYS A 60 -30.62 -2.30 -10.14
CA LYS A 60 -30.17 -2.24 -11.55
C LYS A 60 -29.51 -0.91 -11.90
N ASN A 61 -30.00 0.20 -11.35
CA ASN A 61 -29.38 1.52 -11.53
C ASN A 61 -28.05 1.63 -10.77
N LEU A 62 -27.91 0.96 -9.62
CA LEU A 62 -26.68 0.91 -8.85
C LEU A 62 -25.52 0.33 -9.66
N GLU A 63 -25.75 -0.80 -10.33
CA GLU A 63 -24.73 -1.51 -11.11
C GLU A 63 -24.26 -0.67 -12.31
N SER A 64 -25.21 -0.08 -13.06
CA SER A 64 -24.89 0.86 -14.15
C SER A 64 -24.14 2.11 -13.68
N GLN A 65 -24.45 2.64 -12.48
CA GLN A 65 -23.73 3.80 -11.92
C GLN A 65 -22.30 3.44 -11.51
N ALA A 66 -22.10 2.28 -10.88
CA ALA A 66 -20.79 1.79 -10.51
C ALA A 66 -19.92 1.52 -11.76
N GLU A 67 -20.49 0.92 -12.80
CA GLU A 67 -19.80 0.67 -14.06
C GLU A 67 -19.36 1.97 -14.73
N ARG A 68 -20.23 2.99 -14.77
CA ARG A 68 -19.89 4.29 -15.37
C ARG A 68 -18.77 5.02 -14.61
N LEU A 69 -18.73 4.90 -13.28
CA LEU A 69 -17.64 5.43 -12.45
C LEU A 69 -16.34 4.65 -12.67
N CYS A 70 -16.43 3.34 -12.91
CA CYS A 70 -15.28 2.50 -13.26
C CYS A 70 -14.66 2.97 -14.57
N ARG A 71 -15.46 3.06 -15.63
CA ARG A 71 -15.01 3.53 -16.95
C ARG A 71 -14.43 4.94 -16.91
N TYR A 72 -15.01 5.84 -16.13
CA TYR A 72 -14.45 7.18 -15.93
C TYR A 72 -13.07 7.14 -15.25
N SER A 73 -12.93 6.29 -14.24
CA SER A 73 -11.69 6.15 -13.47
C SER A 73 -10.57 5.55 -14.35
N GLU A 74 -10.90 4.52 -15.11
CA GLU A 74 -10.01 3.90 -16.11
C GLU A 74 -9.58 4.92 -17.17
N ALA A 75 -10.52 5.70 -17.73
CA ALA A 75 -10.23 6.70 -18.75
C ALA A 75 -9.33 7.85 -18.25
N LYS A 76 -9.42 8.19 -16.96
CA LYS A 76 -8.55 9.20 -16.34
C LYS A 76 -7.22 8.64 -15.83
N GLY A 77 -7.01 7.33 -15.85
CA GLY A 77 -5.79 6.68 -15.38
C GLY A 77 -5.66 6.64 -13.86
N TYR A 78 -6.80 6.54 -13.15
CA TYR A 78 -6.84 6.30 -11.70
C TYR A 78 -6.73 4.83 -11.31
#